data_AF-A0A848DSH2-F1
#
_entry.id   AF-A0A848DSH2-F1
#
_cell.length_a   1.000
_cell.length_b   1.000
_cell.length_c   1.000
_cell.angle_alpha   90.00
_cell.angle_beta   90.00
_cell.angle_gamma   90.00
#
_symmetry.space_group_name_H-M   'P 1'
#
loop_
_entity.id
_entity.type
_entity.pdbx_description
1 polymer ?
#
loop_
_entity_poly.entity_id
_entity_poly.type
_entity_poly.pdbx_seq_one_letter_code
_entity_poly.pdbx_strand_id
1 'polypeptide(L)' 'MGEDFRFAGAPATLKAGPAIIQLIVDLVPGAASAAPGQSGGLLVDLTPGRYFLVCPVGDEGEQPHHLRGMIDEITVT' A
#
# COMPACT_ATOMS: atom_id res chain seq x y z
N MET A 1 15.91 -0.26 -15.50
CA MET A 1 15.60 1.18 -15.41
C MET A 1 14.29 1.23 -14.66
N GLY A 2 14.35 1.41 -13.34
CA GLY A 2 13.18 1.35 -12.48
C GLY A 2 12.48 2.68 -12.56
N GLU A 3 11.31 2.70 -13.17
CA GLU A 3 10.43 3.86 -13.19
C GLU A 3 10.12 4.20 -11.73
N ASP A 4 10.45 5.41 -11.31
CA ASP A 4 10.17 5.91 -9.96
C ASP A 4 8.65 5.86 -9.74
N PHE A 5 8.19 4.93 -8.89
CA PHE A 5 6.79 4.81 -8.50
C PHE A 5 6.35 6.12 -7.81
N ARG A 6 5.70 6.99 -8.58
CA ARG A 6 5.14 8.24 -8.11
C ARG A 6 3.72 8.00 -7.65
N PHE A 7 3.57 7.93 -6.33
CA PHE A 7 2.31 7.83 -5.60
C PHE A 7 1.32 8.93 -6.02
N ALA A 8 0.39 8.62 -6.92
CA ALA A 8 -0.69 9.52 -7.29
C ALA A 8 -1.90 9.24 -6.39
N GLY A 9 -2.02 10.01 -5.30
CA GLY A 9 -3.20 10.20 -4.42
C GLY A 9 -4.21 9.06 -4.23
N ALA A 10 -4.47 8.69 -2.97
CA ALA A 10 -5.45 7.66 -2.59
C ALA A 10 -6.85 7.84 -3.23
N PRO A 11 -7.43 6.81 -3.86
CA PRO A 11 -8.85 6.82 -4.20
C PRO A 11 -9.72 6.98 -2.94
N ALA A 12 -10.87 7.64 -3.10
CA ALA A 12 -11.77 7.99 -1.98
C ALA A 12 -12.24 6.79 -1.15
N THR A 13 -12.22 5.58 -1.71
CA THR A 13 -12.55 4.32 -1.03
C THR A 13 -11.61 4.00 0.12
N LEU A 14 -10.35 4.45 0.07
CA LEU A 14 -9.37 4.26 1.15
C LEU A 14 -9.58 5.19 2.35
N LYS A 15 -10.46 6.19 2.23
CA LYS A 15 -10.86 7.07 3.33
C LYS A 15 -11.99 6.48 4.18
N ALA A 16 -12.65 5.42 3.71
CA ALA A 16 -13.58 4.65 4.52
C ALA A 16 -12.77 3.79 5.49
N GLY A 17 -13.04 3.89 6.79
CA GLY A 17 -12.20 3.31 7.84
C GLY A 17 -11.88 1.80 7.70
N PRO A 18 -10.89 1.32 8.48
CA PRO A 18 -10.15 0.07 8.22
C PRO A 18 -10.99 -1.23 8.16
N ALA A 19 -12.20 -1.24 8.72
CA ALA A 19 -13.03 -2.44 8.80
C ALA A 19 -13.78 -2.79 7.50
N ILE A 20 -14.14 -1.81 6.65
CA ILE A 20 -14.94 -2.10 5.44
C ILE A 20 -14.03 -2.48 4.26
N ILE A 21 -12.86 -1.85 4.14
CA ILE A 21 -11.91 -2.12 3.05
C ILE A 21 -11.49 -3.60 3.06
N GLN A 22 -11.16 -4.16 4.24
CA GLN A 22 -10.74 -5.56 4.37
C GLN A 22 -11.80 -6.58 3.93
N LEU A 23 -13.07 -6.17 3.78
CA LEU A 23 -14.17 -7.03 3.34
C LEU A 23 -14.42 -6.98 1.83
N ILE A 24 -13.79 -6.03 1.11
CA ILE A 24 -14.04 -5.78 -0.32
C ILE A 24 -12.76 -5.80 -1.17
N VAL A 25 -11.60 -6.02 -0.55
CA VAL A 25 -10.32 -6.19 -1.25
C VAL A 25 -9.63 -7.47 -0.81
N ASP A 26 -9.02 -8.18 -1.76
CA ASP A 26 -8.14 -9.29 -1.44
C ASP A 26 -6.86 -8.76 -0.77
N LEU A 27 -6.61 -9.19 0.46
CA LEU A 27 -5.39 -8.81 1.17
C LEU A 27 -4.22 -9.66 0.68
N VAL A 28 -3.31 -9.04 -0.04
CA VAL A 28 -2.00 -9.61 -0.35
C VAL A 28 -1.05 -9.32 0.81
N PRO A 29 -0.25 -10.30 1.29
CA PRO A 29 0.76 -10.03 2.31
C PRO A 29 1.68 -8.87 1.91
N GLY A 30 1.99 -7.99 2.85
CA GLY A 30 3.00 -6.95 2.68
C GLY A 30 4.39 -7.45 3.08
N ALA A 31 5.42 -6.74 2.62
CA ALA A 31 6.77 -6.91 3.15
C ALA A 31 6.85 -6.47 4.63
N ALA A 32 7.81 -7.02 5.37
CA ALA A 32 8.15 -6.51 6.69
C ALA A 32 8.60 -5.04 6.59
N SER A 33 8.26 -4.24 7.61
CA SER A 33 8.71 -2.85 7.69
C SER A 33 10.24 -2.77 7.73
N ALA A 34 10.84 -1.95 6.87
CA ALA A 34 12.26 -1.67 6.91
C ALA A 34 12.54 -0.44 7.80
N ALA A 35 13.59 -0.51 8.60
CA ALA A 35 14.06 0.64 9.38
C ALA A 35 14.61 1.75 8.46
N PRO A 36 14.75 3.01 8.93
CA PRO A 36 15.32 4.09 8.14
C PRO A 36 16.69 3.72 7.54
N GLY A 37 16.85 3.94 6.24
CA GLY A 37 18.07 3.59 5.49
C GLY A 37 18.24 2.10 5.17
N GLN A 38 17.28 1.25 5.52
CA GLN A 38 17.25 -0.16 5.13
C GLN A 38 16.26 -0.40 3.98
N SER A 39 16.47 -1.50 3.26
CA SER A 39 15.56 -1.98 2.22
C SER A 39 14.92 -3.29 2.65
N GLY A 40 13.63 -3.43 2.39
CA GLY A 40 12.87 -4.66 2.58
C GLY A 40 11.92 -4.87 1.39
N GLY A 41 11.51 -6.11 1.15
CA GLY A 41 10.63 -6.44 0.04
C GLY A 41 10.01 -7.82 0.21
N LEU A 42 9.00 -8.11 -0.60
CA LEU A 42 8.34 -9.40 -0.71
C LEU A 42 8.33 -9.80 -2.19
N LEU A 43 8.57 -11.08 -2.46
CA LEU A 43 8.24 -11.68 -3.74
C LEU A 43 6.87 -12.34 -3.59
N VAL A 44 5.94 -11.94 -4.46
CA VAL A 44 4.56 -12.43 -4.46
C VAL A 44 4.08 -12.61 -5.89
N ASP A 45 3.40 -13.71 -6.14
CA ASP A 45 2.73 -13.97 -7.41
C ASP A 45 1.33 -13.36 -7.36
N LEU A 46 1.11 -12.35 -8.22
CA LEU A 46 -0.18 -11.68 -8.37
C LEU A 46 -0.90 -12.23 -9.61
N THR A 47 -2.18 -12.56 -9.45
CA THR A 47 -3.05 -12.79 -10.61
C THR A 47 -3.30 -11.47 -11.36
N PRO A 48 -3.66 -11.49 -12.66
CA PRO A 48 -4.04 -10.27 -13.37
C PRO A 48 -5.17 -9.52 -12.64
N GLY A 49 -5.02 -8.20 -12.48
CA GLY A 49 -5.91 -7.38 -11.67
C GLY A 49 -5.36 -5.99 -11.34
N ARG A 50 -6.15 -5.21 -10.59
CA ARG A 50 -5.77 -3.89 -10.06
C ARG A 50 -5.53 -4.00 -8.56
N TYR A 51 -4.40 -3.48 -8.10
CA TYR A 51 -3.97 -3.57 -6.70
C TYR A 51 -3.58 -2.20 -6.17
N PHE A 52 -3.89 -1.96 -4.89
CA PHE A 52 -3.35 -0.84 -4.15
C PHE A 52 -2.11 -1.28 -3.35
N LEU A 53 -1.04 -0.50 -3.45
CA LEU A 53 0.11 -0.61 -2.57
C LEU A 53 -0.10 0.37 -1.41
N VAL A 54 -0.25 -0.15 -0.21
CA VAL A 54 -0.60 0.64 0.97
C VAL A 54 0.49 0.49 2.02
N CYS A 55 0.95 1.61 2.59
CA CYS A 55 1.74 1.60 3.81
C CYS A 55 0.83 1.85 5.02
N PRO A 56 0.52 0.81 5.83
CA PRO A 56 -0.34 0.96 6.99
C PRO A 56 0.39 1.47 8.23
N VAL A 57 1.73 1.55 8.19
CA VAL A 57 2.54 2.03 9.32
C VAL A 57 2.22 3.50 9.57
N GLY A 58 2.18 3.87 10.85
CA GLY A 58 2.18 5.26 11.32
C GLY A 58 2.93 5.32 12.64
N ASP A 59 3.45 6.50 12.96
CA ASP A 59 4.05 6.76 14.27
C ASP A 59 2.97 6.81 15.35
N GLU A 60 3.36 6.65 16.62
CA GLU A 60 2.42 6.65 17.74
C GLU A 60 1.61 7.95 17.78
N GLY A 61 0.28 7.83 17.70
CA GLY A 61 -0.63 8.99 17.68
C GLY A 61 -0.76 9.70 16.33
N GLU A 62 -0.03 9.26 15.30
CA GLU A 62 -0.12 9.84 13.96
C GLU A 62 -1.07 9.08 13.03
N GLN A 63 -1.51 9.75 11.96
CA GLN A 63 -2.25 9.09 10.89
C GLN A 63 -1.34 8.10 10.14
N PRO A 64 -1.86 6.92 9.75
CA PRO A 64 -1.14 5.99 8.88
C PRO A 64 -0.55 6.65 7.62
N HIS A 65 0.61 6.19 7.18
CA HIS A 65 1.35 6.80 6.07
C HIS A 65 0.56 6.84 4.76
N HIS A 66 -0.32 5.89 4.48
CA HIS A 66 -1.19 5.94 3.30
C HIS A 66 -2.17 7.13 3.31
N LEU A 67 -2.65 7.58 4.49
CA LEU A 67 -3.45 8.80 4.60
C LEU A 67 -2.62 10.07 4.40
N ARG A 68 -1.29 9.96 4.54
CA ARG A 68 -0.31 11.01 4.27
C ARG A 68 0.22 10.98 2.84
N GLY A 69 -0.30 10.09 1.99
CA GLY A 69 0.04 9.99 0.56
C GLY A 69 0.96 8.82 0.19
N MET A 70 1.36 7.97 1.14
CA MET A 70 2.17 6.76 0.85
C MET A 70 1.28 5.61 0.37
N ILE A 71 0.75 5.77 -0.83
CA ILE A 71 -0.19 4.85 -1.45
C ILE A 71 -0.07 4.90 -2.97
N ASP A 72 -0.05 3.74 -3.61
CA ASP A 72 0.02 3.62 -5.06
C ASP A 72 -1.02 2.64 -5.60
N GLU A 73 -1.16 2.63 -6.92
CA GLU A 73 -1.94 1.64 -7.64
C GLU A 73 -1.11 1.01 -8.76
N ILE A 74 -1.17 -0.33 -8.86
CA ILE A 74 -0.56 -1.07 -9.97
C ILE A 74 -1.61 -1.94 -10.67
N THR A 75 -1.39 -2.16 -11.96
CA THR A 75 -2.16 -3.13 -12.75
C THR A 75 -1.23 -4.27 -13.17
N VAL A 76 -1.68 -5.49 -12.93
CA VAL A 76 -1.04 -6.73 -13.39
C VAL A 76 -1.89 -7.26 -14.55
N THR A 77 -1.27 -7.58 -15.69
CA THR A 77 -1.93 -8.03 -16.92
C THR A 77 -1.51 -9.42 -17.31
#